data_AF-A0A389LV96-F1
#
_entry.id   AF-A0A389LV96-F1
#
_cell.length_a   1.000
_cell.length_b   1.000
_cell.length_c   1.000
_cell.angle_alpha   90.00
_cell.angle_beta   90.00
_cell.angle_gamma   90.00
#
_symmetry.space_group_name_H-M   'P 1'
#
loop_
_entity.id
_entity.type
_entity.pdbx_description
1 polymer ?
#
loop_
_entity_poly.entity_id
_entity_poly.type
_entity_poly.pdbx_seq_one_letter_code
_entity_poly.pdbx_strand_id
1 'polypeptide(L)'
;MKENITIEEVINEARLFCIMQLFWLGYHLLVFVYDKVDDAKGKTSNLDFVSCSFISKERTADYTTTFRLREMVADKANIEDIMAYLNDKNIPADEITLHQLAKEILQTPPLQGYLTISNALQWRLQYQRIVNLVEEVNGINKIINKITRSHESV
;
A
#
# COMPACT_ATOMS: atom_id res chain seq x y z
N MET A 1 12.37 -19.78 11.52
CA MET A 1 11.22 -19.32 12.34
C MET A 1 11.57 -17.99 12.99
N LYS A 2 11.25 -16.88 12.34
CA LYS A 2 11.04 -15.56 12.98
C LYS A 2 10.21 -14.72 12.00
N GLU A 3 8.91 -14.99 11.96
CA GLU A 3 7.93 -14.07 11.39
C GLU A 3 7.10 -13.58 12.56
N ASN A 4 7.48 -12.44 13.12
CA ASN A 4 6.62 -11.65 14.00
C ASN A 4 6.93 -10.18 13.70
N ILE A 5 6.49 -9.73 12.53
CA ILE A 5 6.45 -8.32 12.17
C ILE A 5 5.10 -7.81 12.69
N THR A 6 5.10 -7.21 13.87
CA THR A 6 3.90 -6.56 14.41
C THR A 6 3.86 -5.13 13.89
N ILE A 7 2.89 -4.85 13.02
CA ILE A 7 2.63 -3.50 12.50
C ILE A 7 1.38 -3.01 13.24
N GLU A 8 1.55 -2.04 14.15
CA GLU A 8 0.41 -1.36 14.77
C GLU A 8 -0.06 -0.21 13.88
N GLU A 9 -1.31 -0.31 13.41
CA GLU A 9 -2.03 0.79 12.77
C GLU A 9 -3.11 1.30 13.71
N VAL A 10 -3.13 2.61 13.95
CA VAL A 10 -4.28 3.31 14.52
C VAL A 10 -5.26 3.56 13.39
N ILE A 11 -6.22 2.64 13.19
CA ILE A 11 -7.32 2.84 12.24
C ILE A 11 -8.49 3.44 13.01
N ASN A 12 -8.66 4.76 12.87
CA ASN A 12 -9.85 5.45 13.33
C ASN A 12 -10.98 5.23 12.30
N GLU A 13 -12.19 5.00 12.81
CA GLU A 13 -13.39 4.56 12.09
C GLU A 13 -13.63 5.20 10.71
N ALA A 14 -13.86 4.40 9.67
CA ALA A 14 -14.37 4.89 8.38
C ALA A 14 -15.25 3.83 7.69
N ARG A 15 -16.54 3.83 8.01
CA ARG A 15 -17.51 2.85 7.47
C ARG A 15 -18.26 3.31 6.20
N LEU A 16 -17.74 4.28 5.44
CA LEU A 16 -18.43 4.76 4.21
C LEU A 16 -17.50 5.31 3.11
N PHE A 17 -16.26 4.82 2.99
CA PHE A 17 -15.20 5.47 2.20
C PHE A 17 -14.57 4.53 1.15
N CYS A 18 -15.37 3.66 0.52
CA CYS A 18 -14.83 2.53 -0.25
C CYS A 18 -14.33 2.88 -1.67
N ILE A 19 -14.76 3.99 -2.27
CA ILE A 19 -14.40 4.31 -3.66
C ILE A 19 -13.08 5.10 -3.74
N MET A 20 -12.80 5.96 -2.74
CA MET A 20 -11.61 6.83 -2.75
C MET A 20 -10.32 6.09 -2.37
N GLN A 21 -10.39 5.01 -1.57
CA GLN A 21 -9.21 4.26 -1.12
C GLN A 21 -8.54 3.39 -2.20
N LEU A 22 -9.17 3.19 -3.36
CA LEU A 22 -8.55 2.46 -4.47
C LEU A 22 -7.36 3.20 -5.07
N PHE A 23 -7.41 4.53 -5.04
CA PHE A 23 -6.34 5.36 -5.59
C PHE A 23 -5.44 5.89 -4.51
N TRP A 24 -5.94 6.40 -3.38
CA TRP A 24 -5.10 6.91 -2.29
C TRP A 24 -5.84 6.80 -0.95
N LEU A 25 -5.13 6.54 0.14
CA LEU A 25 -5.71 6.63 1.49
C LEU A 25 -6.03 8.07 1.91
N GLY A 26 -5.50 9.07 1.19
CA GLY A 26 -5.76 10.50 1.43
C GLY A 26 -4.88 11.15 2.50
N TYR A 27 -3.98 10.38 3.12
CA TYR A 27 -3.03 10.84 4.14
C TYR A 27 -1.63 10.23 3.93
N HIS A 28 -0.63 10.89 4.48
CA HIS A 28 0.74 10.41 4.48
C HIS A 28 0.89 9.29 5.51
N LEU A 29 1.66 8.25 5.19
CA LEU A 29 1.93 7.13 6.09
C LEU A 29 3.38 7.19 6.56
N LEU A 30 3.58 6.91 7.85
CA LEU A 30 4.89 6.68 8.42
C LEU A 30 4.90 5.27 9.01
N VAL A 31 5.67 4.39 8.39
CA VAL A 31 5.71 2.97 8.71
C VAL A 31 6.97 2.67 9.50
N PHE A 32 6.78 2.17 10.72
CA PHE A 32 7.86 1.69 11.56
C PHE A 32 7.85 0.17 11.59
N VAL A 33 9.01 -0.43 11.37
CA VAL A 33 9.24 -1.86 11.58
C VAL A 33 10.25 -1.98 12.71
N TYR A 34 9.92 -2.79 13.70
CA TYR A 34 10.79 -3.03 14.84
C TYR A 34 10.86 -4.52 15.16
N ASP A 35 12.01 -4.93 15.67
CA ASP A 35 12.20 -6.22 16.30
C ASP A 35 11.89 -6.08 17.80
N LYS A 36 10.91 -6.83 18.27
CA LYS A 36 10.56 -6.89 19.69
C LYS A 36 11.30 -8.03 20.36
N VAL A 37 12.10 -7.70 21.37
CA VAL A 37 12.72 -8.68 22.26
C VAL A 37 12.08 -8.54 23.64
N ASP A 38 11.30 -9.55 24.02
CA ASP A 38 10.64 -9.60 25.31
C ASP A 38 11.53 -10.31 26.35
N ASP A 39 11.80 -9.65 27.48
CA ASP A 39 12.40 -10.30 28.64
C ASP A 39 11.33 -10.55 29.71
N ALA A 40 10.91 -11.81 29.80
CA ALA A 40 9.91 -12.27 30.75
C ALA A 40 10.37 -12.15 32.22
N LYS A 41 11.68 -12.14 32.51
CA LYS A 41 12.21 -12.05 33.87
C LYS A 41 12.25 -10.61 34.37
N GLY A 42 12.69 -9.68 33.53
CA GLY A 42 12.71 -8.25 33.84
C GLY A 42 11.36 -7.54 33.69
N LYS A 43 10.34 -8.21 33.09
CA LYS A 43 9.08 -7.58 32.65
C LYS A 43 9.33 -6.33 31.78
N THR A 44 10.37 -6.39 30.95
CA THR A 44 10.72 -5.31 30.03
C THR A 44 10.69 -5.82 28.60
N SER A 45 10.33 -4.94 27.67
CA SER A 45 10.34 -5.22 26.23
C SER A 45 11.26 -4.20 25.58
N ASN A 46 12.25 -4.69 24.84
CA ASN A 46 13.10 -3.85 24.01
C ASN A 46 12.54 -3.84 22.58
N LEU A 47 12.44 -2.65 21.99
CA LEU A 47 11.92 -2.42 20.64
C LEU A 47 13.07 -1.83 19.83
N ASP A 48 13.70 -2.63 18.97
CA ASP A 48 14.73 -2.13 18.06
C ASP A 48 14.10 -1.80 16.71
N PHE A 49 14.03 -0.51 16.37
CA PHE A 49 13.52 -0.08 15.06
C PHE A 49 14.51 -0.48 13.96
N VAL A 50 14.09 -1.42 13.12
CA VAL A 50 14.86 -1.95 11.99
C VAL A 50 14.59 -1.19 10.69
N SER A 51 13.40 -0.63 10.52
CA SER A 51 13.05 0.18 9.36
C SER A 51 12.08 1.31 9.72
N CYS A 52 12.26 2.44 9.06
CA CYS A 52 11.34 3.57 9.11
C CYS A 52 11.19 4.12 7.69
N SER A 53 9.95 4.13 7.19
CA SER A 53 9.64 4.58 5.83
C SER A 53 8.50 5.58 5.86
N PHE A 54 8.75 6.76 5.31
CA PHE A 54 7.73 7.75 5.02
C PHE A 54 7.16 7.52 3.62
N ILE A 55 5.85 7.56 3.48
CA ILE A 55 5.12 7.32 2.23
C ILE A 55 4.17 8.49 2.03
N SER A 56 4.29 9.15 0.88
CA SER A 56 3.40 10.25 0.52
C SER A 56 2.01 9.72 0.20
N LYS A 57 0.98 10.53 0.47
CA LYS A 57 -0.42 10.14 0.20
C LYS A 57 -0.64 9.71 -1.25
N GLU A 58 0.09 10.30 -2.20
CA GLU A 58 0.10 10.00 -3.64
C GLU A 58 0.89 8.73 -4.01
N ARG A 59 1.28 7.90 -3.04
CA ARG A 59 1.92 6.58 -3.23
C ARG A 59 1.22 5.47 -2.46
N THR A 60 0.12 5.79 -1.80
CA THR A 60 -0.63 4.86 -0.93
C THR A 60 -1.65 3.99 -1.67
N ALA A 61 -1.75 4.07 -3.00
CA ALA A 61 -2.62 3.18 -3.75
C ALA A 61 -2.20 1.71 -3.65
N ASP A 62 -3.12 0.83 -4.03
CA ASP A 62 -2.78 -0.56 -4.30
C ASP A 62 -1.85 -0.69 -5.52
N TYR A 63 -0.71 -1.35 -5.33
CA TYR A 63 0.31 -1.53 -6.35
C TYR A 63 -0.24 -2.29 -7.55
N THR A 64 -0.91 -3.42 -7.32
CA THR A 64 -1.38 -4.30 -8.40
C THR A 64 -2.43 -3.60 -9.24
N THR A 65 -3.36 -2.90 -8.58
CA THR A 65 -4.46 -2.21 -9.23
C THR A 65 -3.96 -1.04 -10.06
N THR A 66 -3.13 -0.17 -9.48
CA THR A 66 -2.56 0.97 -10.22
C THR A 66 -1.62 0.53 -11.34
N PHE A 67 -0.85 -0.54 -11.13
CA PHE A 67 0.00 -1.11 -12.18
C PHE A 67 -0.83 -1.59 -13.37
N ARG A 68 -1.86 -2.41 -13.13
CA ARG A 68 -2.74 -2.93 -14.19
C ARG A 68 -3.51 -1.84 -14.91
N LEU A 69 -4.06 -0.86 -14.18
CA LEU A 69 -4.76 0.27 -14.80
C LEU A 69 -3.83 1.07 -15.73
N ARG A 70 -2.59 1.30 -15.32
CA ARG A 70 -1.59 1.99 -16.16
C ARG A 70 -1.21 1.17 -17.39
N GLU A 71 -1.08 -0.15 -17.27
CA GLU A 71 -0.89 -1.05 -18.42
C GLU A 71 -2.07 -0.97 -19.39
N MET A 72 -3.31 -1.10 -18.90
CA MET A 72 -4.52 -1.03 -19.73
C MET A 72 -4.63 0.30 -20.47
N VAL A 73 -4.31 1.42 -19.80
CA VAL A 73 -4.28 2.75 -20.44
C VAL A 73 -3.19 2.82 -21.52
N ALA A 74 -2.01 2.23 -21.27
CA ALA A 74 -0.93 2.17 -22.26
C ALA A 74 -1.31 1.31 -23.49
N ASP A 75 -2.08 0.25 -23.26
CA ASP A 75 -2.60 -0.67 -24.29
C ASP A 75 -3.83 -0.11 -25.05
N LYS A 76 -4.23 1.14 -24.77
CA LYS A 76 -5.41 1.81 -25.36
C LYS A 76 -6.74 1.11 -25.09
N ALA A 77 -6.89 0.56 -23.89
CA ALA A 77 -8.17 0.03 -23.40
C ALA A 77 -9.29 1.07 -23.51
N ASN A 78 -10.52 0.60 -23.76
CA ASN A 78 -11.72 1.45 -23.77
C ASN A 78 -12.34 1.57 -22.38
N ILE A 79 -13.45 2.29 -22.27
CA ILE A 79 -14.14 2.51 -20.99
C ILE A 79 -14.69 1.17 -20.46
N GLU A 80 -15.23 0.33 -21.33
CA GLU A 80 -15.81 -0.96 -21.02
C GLU A 80 -14.79 -1.94 -20.43
N ASP A 81 -13.57 -1.95 -20.96
CA ASP A 81 -12.45 -2.78 -20.48
C ASP A 81 -12.07 -2.37 -19.04
N ILE A 82 -11.93 -1.07 -18.79
CA ILE A 82 -11.62 -0.53 -17.46
C ILE A 82 -12.78 -0.82 -16.49
N MET A 83 -14.03 -0.65 -16.93
CA MET A 83 -15.20 -1.00 -16.10
C MET A 83 -15.26 -2.49 -15.78
N ALA A 84 -14.96 -3.37 -16.73
CA ALA A 84 -14.91 -4.81 -16.50
C ALA A 84 -13.84 -5.16 -15.45
N TYR A 85 -12.66 -4.54 -15.53
CA TYR A 85 -11.60 -4.71 -14.53
C TYR A 85 -12.01 -4.21 -13.14
N LEU A 86 -12.63 -3.03 -13.05
CA LEU A 86 -13.12 -2.48 -11.79
C LEU A 86 -14.23 -3.34 -11.16
N ASN A 87 -15.11 -3.92 -11.99
CA ASN A 87 -16.12 -4.88 -11.56
C ASN A 87 -15.50 -6.19 -11.06
N ASP A 88 -14.49 -6.73 -11.74
CA ASP A 88 -13.76 -7.93 -11.30
C ASP A 88 -13.09 -7.72 -9.93
N LYS A 89 -12.60 -6.50 -9.66
CA LYS A 89 -12.10 -6.09 -8.35
C LYS A 89 -13.17 -5.94 -7.27
N ASN A 90 -14.44 -6.20 -7.59
CA ASN A 90 -15.59 -6.11 -6.67
C ASN A 90 -15.66 -4.74 -5.96
N ILE A 91 -15.40 -3.67 -6.71
CA ILE A 91 -15.49 -2.31 -6.18
C ILE A 91 -16.96 -1.98 -5.97
N PRO A 92 -17.40 -1.66 -4.73
CA PRO A 92 -18.79 -1.33 -4.47
C PRO A 92 -19.09 0.09 -4.99
N ALA A 93 -19.47 0.17 -6.26
CA ALA A 93 -19.91 1.38 -6.93
C ALA A 93 -21.04 1.04 -7.90
N ASP A 94 -21.96 1.98 -8.12
CA ASP A 94 -22.98 1.87 -9.14
C ASP A 94 -22.38 2.06 -10.55
N GLU A 95 -23.09 1.56 -11.56
CA GLU A 95 -22.62 1.54 -12.96
C GLU A 95 -22.29 2.94 -13.48
N ILE A 96 -23.05 3.97 -13.09
CA ILE A 96 -22.82 5.35 -13.48
C ILE A 96 -21.49 5.86 -12.90
N THR A 97 -21.24 5.60 -11.62
CA THR A 97 -19.99 5.98 -10.96
C THR A 97 -18.80 5.22 -11.53
N LEU A 98 -18.93 3.92 -11.80
CA LEU A 98 -17.88 3.12 -12.44
C LEU A 98 -17.53 3.65 -13.83
N HIS A 99 -18.53 4.04 -14.61
CA HIS A 99 -18.33 4.61 -15.94
C HIS A 99 -17.60 5.95 -15.87
N GLN A 100 -18.00 6.82 -14.93
CA GLN A 100 -17.33 8.10 -14.73
C GLN A 100 -15.89 7.92 -14.25
N LEU A 101 -15.65 6.96 -13.37
CA LEU A 101 -14.32 6.62 -12.89
C LEU A 101 -13.43 6.06 -14.00
N ALA A 102 -13.95 5.15 -14.83
CA ALA A 102 -13.23 4.61 -15.98
C ALA A 102 -12.82 5.71 -16.96
N LYS A 103 -13.71 6.68 -17.22
CA LYS A 103 -13.40 7.86 -18.04
C LYS A 103 -12.29 8.71 -17.42
N GLU A 104 -12.33 8.93 -16.10
CA GLU A 104 -11.30 9.68 -15.38
C GLU A 104 -9.93 8.97 -15.44
N ILE A 105 -9.89 7.64 -15.24
CA ILE A 105 -8.66 6.84 -15.34
C ILE A 105 -8.03 6.92 -16.73
N LEU A 106 -8.84 6.88 -17.79
CA LEU A 106 -8.35 7.00 -19.16
C LEU A 106 -7.80 8.40 -19.46
N GLN A 107 -8.40 9.45 -18.90
CA GLN A 107 -7.93 10.83 -19.07
C GLN A 107 -6.70 11.14 -18.22
N THR A 108 -6.70 10.69 -16.98
CA THR A 108 -5.65 10.94 -15.98
C THR A 108 -5.33 9.62 -15.27
N PRO A 109 -4.40 8.80 -15.79
CA PRO A 109 -4.06 7.53 -15.18
C PRO A 109 -3.51 7.76 -13.76
N PRO A 110 -3.86 6.89 -12.80
CA PRO A 110 -3.39 7.02 -11.43
C PRO A 110 -1.88 6.81 -11.37
N LEU A 111 -1.24 7.47 -10.41
CA LEU A 111 0.17 7.22 -10.13
C LEU A 111 0.36 5.80 -9.55
N GLN A 112 1.57 5.26 -9.64
CA GLN A 112 1.88 3.95 -9.10
C GLN A 112 1.81 3.96 -7.56
N GLY A 113 0.94 3.13 -6.99
CA GLY A 113 0.90 2.85 -5.57
C GLY A 113 1.90 1.77 -5.17
N TYR A 114 2.24 1.73 -3.88
CA TYR A 114 3.20 0.77 -3.32
C TYR A 114 2.65 -0.03 -2.14
N LEU A 115 1.40 0.20 -1.76
CA LEU A 115 0.72 -0.63 -0.78
C LEU A 115 0.10 -1.84 -1.45
N THR A 116 -0.21 -2.86 -0.66
CA THR A 116 -1.03 -3.98 -1.10
C THR A 116 -2.30 -3.98 -0.26
N ILE A 117 -3.42 -3.68 -0.93
CA ILE A 117 -4.74 -3.54 -0.32
C ILE A 117 -5.58 -4.73 -0.80
N SER A 118 -6.00 -5.58 0.13
CA SER A 118 -6.89 -6.70 -0.17
C SER A 118 -8.29 -6.42 0.38
N ASN A 119 -9.31 -6.67 -0.44
CA ASN A 119 -10.72 -6.49 -0.08
C ASN A 119 -11.13 -7.31 1.17
N ALA A 120 -10.45 -8.43 1.44
CA ALA A 120 -10.69 -9.26 2.63
C ALA A 120 -9.93 -8.81 3.90
N LEU A 121 -8.97 -7.88 3.75
CA LEU A 121 -8.11 -7.38 4.82
C LEU A 121 -8.19 -5.85 4.89
N GLN A 122 -9.39 -5.31 4.78
CA GLN A 122 -9.67 -3.88 4.76
C GLN A 122 -9.11 -3.08 5.95
N TRP A 123 -8.62 -3.76 7.01
CA TRP A 123 -7.94 -3.17 8.18
C TRP A 123 -6.51 -3.66 8.42
N ARG A 124 -5.89 -4.36 7.46
CA ARG A 124 -4.48 -4.75 7.52
C ARG A 124 -3.80 -4.37 6.22
N LEU A 125 -3.20 -3.19 6.19
CA LEU A 125 -2.34 -2.81 5.08
C LEU A 125 -1.10 -3.70 5.09
N GLN A 126 -0.77 -4.31 3.94
CA GLN A 126 0.44 -5.10 3.80
C GLN A 126 1.59 -4.19 3.33
N TYR A 127 2.57 -4.01 4.22
CA TYR A 127 3.71 -3.11 4.02
C TYR A 127 4.97 -3.80 3.49
N GLN A 128 4.92 -5.12 3.30
CA GLN A 128 6.08 -5.94 2.91
C GLN A 128 6.78 -5.41 1.65
N ARG A 129 6.00 -4.90 0.68
CA ARG A 129 6.54 -4.31 -0.55
C ARG A 129 7.36 -3.05 -0.29
N ILE A 130 6.96 -2.22 0.67
CA ILE A 130 7.67 -0.98 1.03
C ILE A 130 8.92 -1.30 1.86
N VAL A 131 8.80 -2.25 2.79
CA VAL A 131 9.93 -2.72 3.59
C VAL A 131 11.04 -3.27 2.70
N ASN A 132 10.68 -4.08 1.68
CA ASN A 132 11.63 -4.70 0.76
C ASN A 132 12.02 -3.82 -0.46
N LEU A 133 11.46 -2.61 -0.59
CA LEU A 133 11.73 -1.73 -1.73
C LEU A 133 13.22 -1.31 -1.76
N VAL A 134 13.99 -1.74 -2.76
CA VAL A 134 15.41 -1.34 -2.89
C VAL A 134 15.55 -0.02 -3.64
N GLU A 135 14.58 0.30 -4.50
CA GLU A 135 14.62 1.46 -5.38
C GLU A 135 14.16 2.74 -4.66
N GLU A 136 14.82 3.86 -4.97
CA GLU A 136 14.36 5.18 -4.55
C GLU A 136 13.19 5.62 -5.43
N VAL A 137 12.01 5.69 -4.83
CA VAL A 137 10.80 6.13 -5.49
C VAL A 137 10.42 7.51 -4.99
N ASN A 138 10.20 8.46 -5.90
CA ASN A 138 9.73 9.79 -5.53
C ASN A 138 8.38 9.69 -4.78
N GLY A 139 8.35 10.16 -3.53
CA GLY A 139 7.22 10.06 -2.61
C GLY A 139 7.39 8.97 -1.53
N ILE A 140 8.42 8.13 -1.60
CA ILE A 140 8.76 7.15 -0.55
C ILE A 140 10.16 7.44 -0.05
N ASN A 141 10.30 7.79 1.22
CA ASN A 141 11.58 8.12 1.83
C ASN A 141 11.90 7.11 2.95
N LYS A 142 12.97 6.34 2.77
CA LYS A 142 13.46 5.41 3.80
C LYS A 142 14.38 6.17 4.76
N ILE A 143 13.86 6.46 5.94
CA ILE A 143 14.57 7.19 6.99
C ILE A 143 15.54 6.25 7.73
N ILE A 144 15.10 5.01 7.98
CA ILE A 144 15.92 3.97 8.62
C ILE A 144 15.78 2.70 7.80
N ASN A 145 16.90 2.07 7.46
CA ASN A 145 16.92 0.76 6.83
C ASN A 145 18.13 -0.06 7.34
N LYS A 146 17.91 -0.82 8.41
CA LYS A 146 18.90 -1.78 8.95
C LYS A 146 18.80 -3.16 8.28
N ILE A 147 17.75 -3.40 7.49
CA ILE A 147 17.43 -4.71 6.89
C ILE A 147 18.42 -5.09 5.78
N THR A 148 18.98 -4.11 5.07
CA THR A 148 19.90 -4.36 3.93
C THR A 148 21.35 -4.70 4.34
N ARG A 149 21.70 -4.62 5.64
CA ARG A 149 23.09 -4.86 6.10
C ARG A 149 23.49 -6.33 6.28
N SER A 150 22.63 -7.30 5.97
CA SER A 150 22.94 -8.73 6.12
C SER A 150 23.54 -9.40 4.86
N HIS A 151 23.73 -8.66 3.76
CA HIS A 151 24.24 -9.21 2.49
C HIS A 151 25.65 -8.72 2.07
N GLU A 152 26.43 -8.12 2.98
CA GLU A 152 27.86 -7.86 2.76
C GLU A 152 28.69 -8.55 3.86
N SER A 153 28.77 -9.88 3.78
CA SER A 153 29.80 -10.70 4.46
C SER A 153 29.73 -12.14 3.94
N VAL A 154 30.27 -12.40 2.74
CA VAL A 154 31.09 -13.58 2.40
C VAL A 154 32.03 -13.21 1.26
#